data_AF-A0AAC8YRJ6-F1
#
_entry.id   AF-A0AAC8YRJ6-F1
#
_cell.length_a   1.000
_cell.length_b   1.000
_cell.length_c   1.000
_cell.angle_alpha   90.00
_cell.angle_beta   90.00
_cell.angle_gamma   90.00
#
_symmetry.space_group_name_H-M   'P 1'
#
loop_
_entity.id
_entity.type
_entity.pdbx_description
1 polymer ?
#
loop_
_entity_poly.entity_id
_entity_poly.type
_entity_poly.pdbx_seq_one_letter_code
_entity_poly.pdbx_strand_id
1 'polypeptide(L)'
;MTDIVNRRTLSMLGLAMAASAALIVLFVLCALVGVLFPSLQVTHAWVGLFTLAPVTSPQAWLEGIFFSLVFGIIAGAIVAAVHNAVAARGL
;
A
#
# COMPACT_ATOMS: atom_id res chain seq x y z
N MET A 1 -16.68 -19.36 34.39
CA MET A 1 -15.32 -19.05 33.90
C MET A 1 -15.30 -19.37 32.42
N THR A 2 -15.78 -18.44 31.60
CA THR A 2 -15.69 -18.49 30.14
C THR A 2 -15.15 -17.14 29.72
N ASP A 3 -13.82 -17.04 29.65
CA ASP A 3 -13.19 -15.93 28.94
C ASP A 3 -13.56 -16.09 27.47
N ILE A 4 -14.62 -15.41 27.06
CA ILE A 4 -14.91 -15.17 25.66
C ILE A 4 -13.86 -14.15 25.23
N VAL A 5 -12.64 -14.62 24.91
CA VAL A 5 -11.65 -13.81 24.23
C VAL A 5 -12.28 -13.44 22.89
N ASN A 6 -12.84 -12.22 22.83
CA ASN A 6 -13.33 -11.62 21.61
C ASN A 6 -12.13 -11.39 20.70
N ARG A 7 -11.69 -12.43 19.97
CA ARG A 7 -10.61 -12.33 18.98
C ARG A 7 -11.13 -11.46 17.84
N ARG A 8 -10.85 -10.17 17.91
CA ARG A 8 -11.21 -9.22 16.86
C ARG A 8 -10.36 -9.51 15.63
N THR A 9 -10.94 -10.20 14.65
CA THR A 9 -10.31 -10.45 13.34
C THR A 9 -10.10 -9.13 12.60
N LEU A 10 -9.00 -9.01 11.85
CA LEU A 10 -8.81 -7.86 10.97
C LEU A 10 -9.78 -7.97 9.79
N SER A 11 -10.42 -6.85 9.46
CA SER A 11 -11.26 -6.74 8.27
C SER A 11 -10.38 -6.79 7.02
N MET A 12 -10.62 -7.78 6.16
CA MET A 12 -9.89 -7.93 4.89
C MET A 12 -10.10 -6.71 3.98
N LEU A 13 -11.35 -6.26 3.83
CA LEU A 13 -11.67 -5.06 3.06
C LEU A 13 -11.05 -3.82 3.70
N GLY A 14 -11.16 -3.69 5.02
CA GLY A 14 -10.59 -2.55 5.75
C GLY A 14 -9.09 -2.42 5.53
N LEU A 15 -8.36 -3.53 5.62
CA LEU A 15 -6.91 -3.51 5.44
C LEU A 15 -6.48 -3.35 3.98
N ALA A 16 -7.21 -3.94 3.03
CA ALA A 16 -7.01 -3.71 1.59
C ALA A 16 -7.16 -2.23 1.23
N MET A 17 -8.21 -1.57 1.70
CA MET A 17 -8.44 -0.15 1.44
C MET A 17 -7.41 0.75 2.15
N ALA A 18 -7.07 0.44 3.41
CA ALA A 18 -6.07 1.19 4.16
C ALA A 18 -4.68 1.11 3.50
N ALA A 19 -4.25 -0.10 3.11
CA ALA A 19 -2.98 -0.31 2.42
C ALA A 19 -2.96 0.39 1.05
N SER A 20 -4.06 0.35 0.30
CA SER A 20 -4.21 1.08 -0.97
C SER A 20 -4.06 2.58 -0.79
N ALA A 21 -4.76 3.17 0.18
CA ALA A 21 -4.66 4.59 0.47
C ALA A 21 -3.24 4.98 0.89
N ALA A 22 -2.60 4.17 1.74
CA ALA A 22 -1.23 4.41 2.18
C ALA A 22 -0.23 4.37 1.02
N LEU A 23 -0.34 3.39 0.11
CA LEU A 23 0.55 3.29 -1.05
C LEU A 23 0.32 4.42 -2.05
N ILE A 24 -0.92 4.82 -2.30
CA ILE A 24 -1.23 5.97 -3.17
C ILE A 24 -0.60 7.24 -2.58
N VAL A 25 -0.79 7.51 -1.30
CA VAL A 25 -0.22 8.69 -0.64
C VAL A 25 1.31 8.65 -0.71
N LEU A 26 1.92 7.50 -0.41
CA LEU A 26 3.37 7.36 -0.48
C LEU A 26 3.90 7.55 -1.91
N PHE A 27 3.24 6.98 -2.92
CA PHE A 27 3.58 7.21 -4.32
C PHE A 27 3.53 8.70 -4.68
N VAL A 28 2.43 9.39 -4.33
CA VAL A 28 2.25 10.83 -4.59
C VAL A 28 3.36 11.64 -3.93
N LEU A 29 3.67 11.38 -2.66
CA LEU A 29 4.75 12.08 -1.96
C LEU A 29 6.11 11.84 -2.64
N CYS A 30 6.41 10.60 -3.01
CA CYS A 30 7.65 10.24 -3.70
C CYS A 30 7.76 10.91 -5.09
N ALA A 31 6.66 10.92 -5.85
CA ALA A 31 6.58 11.55 -7.16
C ALA A 31 6.75 13.08 -7.06
N LEU A 32 6.11 13.73 -6.09
CA LEU A 32 6.26 15.16 -5.83
C LEU A 32 7.71 15.53 -5.49
N VAL A 33 8.39 14.73 -4.67
CA VAL A 33 9.83 14.95 -4.39
C VAL A 33 10.65 14.84 -5.67
N GLY A 34 10.37 13.86 -6.55
CA GLY A 34 11.06 13.73 -7.84
C GLY A 34 10.85 14.93 -8.77
N VAL A 35 9.69 15.58 -8.71
CA VAL A 35 9.38 16.80 -9.49
C VAL A 35 10.04 18.04 -8.88
N LEU A 36 9.93 18.22 -7.56
CA LEU A 36 10.38 19.44 -6.87
C LEU A 36 11.88 19.46 -6.59
N PHE A 37 12.50 18.29 -6.41
CA PHE A 37 13.90 18.13 -6.02
C PHE A 37 14.58 17.03 -6.86
N PRO A 38 14.78 17.24 -8.17
CA PRO A 38 15.25 16.20 -9.09
C PRO A 38 16.66 15.65 -8.77
N SER A 39 17.46 16.37 -7.98
CA SER A 39 18.77 15.91 -7.51
C SER A 39 18.70 14.92 -6.34
N LEU A 40 17.55 14.78 -5.67
CA LEU A 40 17.36 13.87 -4.54
C LEU A 40 16.93 12.48 -5.02
N GLN A 41 17.84 11.51 -4.98
CA GLN A 41 17.58 10.13 -5.42
C GLN A 41 16.80 9.26 -4.42
N VAL A 42 16.30 9.84 -3.33
CA VAL A 42 15.67 9.09 -2.22
C VAL A 42 14.35 8.42 -2.61
N THR A 43 13.63 8.97 -3.60
CA THR A 43 12.25 8.57 -3.92
C THR A 43 12.09 7.88 -5.28
N HIS A 44 13.13 7.87 -6.12
CA HIS A 44 13.04 7.45 -7.52
C HIS A 44 12.82 5.93 -7.65
N ALA A 45 13.50 5.13 -6.83
CA ALA A 45 13.32 3.68 -6.85
C ALA A 45 11.90 3.26 -6.47
N TRP A 46 11.24 4.02 -5.58
CA TRP A 46 9.86 3.74 -5.19
C TRP A 46 8.88 4.01 -6.33
N VAL A 47 8.98 5.18 -6.99
CA VAL A 47 8.14 5.53 -8.14
C VAL A 47 8.26 4.49 -9.25
N GLY A 48 9.49 4.02 -9.51
CA GLY A 48 9.79 3.00 -10.53
C GLY A 48 9.13 1.63 -10.31
N LEU A 49 8.60 1.34 -9.11
CA LEU A 49 7.83 0.11 -8.87
C LEU A 49 6.44 0.15 -9.49
N PHE A 50 5.89 1.34 -9.73
CA PHE A 50 4.49 1.52 -10.15
C PHE A 50 4.34 2.11 -11.55
N THR A 51 5.37 2.77 -12.09
CA THR A 51 5.36 3.31 -13.45
C THR A 51 6.78 3.40 -14.00
N LEU A 52 6.91 3.20 -15.31
CA LEU A 52 8.14 3.45 -16.07
C LEU A 52 8.08 4.76 -16.87
N ALA A 53 6.94 5.44 -16.86
CA ALA A 53 6.77 6.71 -17.55
C ALA A 53 7.50 7.85 -16.80
N PRO A 54 7.91 8.93 -17.50
CA PRO A 54 8.48 10.09 -16.84
C PRO A 54 7.50 10.69 -15.83
N VAL A 55 7.94 10.97 -14.60
CA VAL A 55 7.08 11.48 -13.50
C VAL A 55 6.40 12.83 -13.81
N THR A 56 6.96 13.57 -14.78
CA THR A 56 6.38 14.82 -15.30
C THR A 56 5.21 14.60 -16.26
N SER A 57 4.95 13.35 -16.68
CA SER A 57 3.87 13.00 -17.61
C SER A 57 2.59 12.59 -16.87
N PRO A 58 1.38 12.91 -17.39
CA PRO A 58 0.11 12.46 -16.80
C PRO A 58 -0.01 10.93 -16.70
N GLN A 59 0.59 10.21 -17.63
CA GLN A 59 0.60 8.74 -17.65
C GLN A 59 1.23 8.16 -16.38
N ALA A 60 2.34 8.71 -15.90
CA ALA A 60 3.01 8.25 -14.69
C ALA A 60 2.10 8.31 -13.45
N TRP A 61 1.27 9.34 -13.35
CA TRP A 61 0.34 9.51 -12.24
C TRP A 61 -0.83 8.52 -12.32
N LEU A 62 -1.37 8.31 -13.52
CA LEU A 62 -2.44 7.33 -13.74
C LEU A 62 -1.99 5.91 -13.42
N GLU A 63 -0.85 5.49 -13.98
CA GLU A 63 -0.26 4.17 -13.71
C GLU A 63 0.12 4.03 -12.24
N GLY A 64 0.81 5.03 -11.68
CA GLY A 64 1.27 5.02 -10.31
C GLY A 64 0.14 4.85 -9.28
N ILE A 65 -0.94 5.63 -9.44
CA ILE A 65 -2.12 5.54 -8.57
C ILE A 65 -2.84 4.20 -8.77
N PHE A 66 -3.01 3.76 -10.02
CA PHE A 66 -3.68 2.50 -10.35
C PHE A 66 -2.95 1.29 -9.76
N PHE A 67 -1.64 1.17 -9.98
CA PHE A 67 -0.86 0.06 -9.43
C PHE A 67 -0.68 0.17 -7.91
N SER A 68 -0.63 1.38 -7.34
CA SER A 68 -0.66 1.56 -5.88
C SER A 68 -1.95 1.01 -5.26
N LEU A 69 -3.09 1.24 -5.91
CA LEU A 69 -4.38 0.66 -5.51
C LEU A 69 -4.35 -0.87 -5.62
N VAL A 70 -3.93 -1.41 -6.77
CA VAL A 70 -3.90 -2.86 -7.01
C VAL A 70 -3.00 -3.58 -6.00
N PHE A 71 -1.76 -3.12 -5.83
CA PHE A 71 -0.82 -3.72 -4.89
C PHE A 71 -1.23 -3.50 -3.43
N GLY A 72 -1.89 -2.39 -3.11
CA GLY A 72 -2.44 -2.15 -1.78
C GLY A 72 -3.56 -3.12 -1.43
N ILE A 73 -4.48 -3.38 -2.38
CA ILE A 73 -5.52 -4.40 -2.21
C ILE A 73 -4.89 -5.76 -1.94
N ILE A 74 -3.93 -6.17 -2.77
CA ILE A 74 -3.26 -7.47 -2.65
C ILE A 74 -2.52 -7.58 -1.32
N ALA A 75 -1.67 -6.60 -1.00
CA ALA A 75 -0.88 -6.60 0.23
C ALA A 75 -1.77 -6.59 1.48
N GLY A 76 -2.78 -5.71 1.51
CA GLY A 76 -3.72 -5.62 2.63
C GLY A 76 -4.54 -6.90 2.80
N ALA A 77 -4.99 -7.52 1.71
CA ALA A 77 -5.70 -8.81 1.78
C ALA A 77 -4.81 -9.93 2.31
N ILE A 78 -3.55 -10.01 1.87
CA ILE A 78 -2.57 -10.99 2.34
C ILE A 78 -2.30 -10.79 3.84
N VAL A 79 -2.06 -9.55 4.28
CA VAL A 79 -1.79 -9.27 5.70
C VAL A 79 -3.00 -9.66 6.55
N ALA A 80 -4.21 -9.32 6.12
CA ALA A 80 -5.42 -9.67 6.88
C ALA A 80 -5.60 -11.20 6.97
N ALA A 81 -5.40 -11.91 5.87
CA ALA A 81 -5.49 -13.37 5.82
C ALA A 81 -4.45 -14.04 6.73
N VAL A 82 -3.18 -13.63 6.63
CA VAL A 82 -2.09 -14.17 7.45
C VAL A 82 -2.32 -13.86 8.93
N HIS A 83 -2.63 -12.61 9.27
CA HIS A 83 -2.92 -12.21 10.65
C HIS A 83 -4.06 -13.06 11.24
N ASN A 84 -5.17 -13.20 10.51
CA ASN A 84 -6.31 -13.96 11.00
C ASN A 84 -6.01 -15.46 11.11
N ALA A 85 -5.21 -16.03 10.21
CA ALA A 85 -4.78 -17.42 10.29
C ALA A 85 -3.84 -17.69 11.48
N VAL A 86 -2.93 -16.76 11.79
CA VAL A 86 -2.04 -16.83 12.96
C VAL A 86 -2.87 -16.68 14.25
N ALA A 87 -3.73 -15.66 14.30
CA ALA A 87 -4.59 -15.40 15.46
C ALA A 87 -5.56 -16.55 15.75
N ALA A 88 -6.03 -17.27 14.72
CA ALA A 88 -6.86 -18.47 14.89
C ALA A 88 -6.10 -19.64 15.54
N ARG A 89 -4.77 -19.68 15.42
CA ARG A 89 -3.90 -20.71 16.02
C ARG A 89 -3.45 -20.37 17.45
N GLY A 90 -3.80 -19.21 17.99
CA GLY A 90 -3.45 -18.81 19.35
C GLY A 90 -2.02 -18.32 19.54
N LEU A 91 -1.31 -18.04 18.44
CA LEU A 91 -0.03 -17.32 18.41
C LEU A 91 -0.27 -15.81 18.44
#